data_AF-A0A816D7E0-F1
#
_entry.id   AF-A0A816D7E0-F1
#
_cell.length_a   1.000
_cell.length_b   1.000
_cell.length_c   1.000
_cell.angle_alpha   90.00
_cell.angle_beta   90.00
_cell.angle_gamma   90.00
#
_symmetry.space_group_name_H-M   'P 1'
#
loop_
_entity.id
_entity.type
_entity.pdbx_description
1 polymer ?
#
loop_
_entity_poly.entity_id
_entity_poly.type
_entity_poly.pdbx_seq_one_letter_code
_entity_poly.pdbx_strand_id
1 'polypeptide(L)'
;VLSLRKKTVAETMTNLTDVFMLDKDRKTDAELLLEVHKHGFSRIPVYSIDRNNVIGIVKLRDFALITPEQQNLTVKHVMEFHSPRYHIALVQEVGTDNPNLDPVFQTVGIITLEDVIEDMIQREIIEEADLFTDNRSKIRNKRSYTQDYTALIKRAVK
;
A
#
# COMPACT_ATOMS: atom_id res chain seq x y z
N VAL A 1 16.71 -3.20 19.88
CA VAL A 1 15.87 -4.15 20.69
C VAL A 1 15.31 -3.52 21.97
N LEU A 2 16.12 -2.89 22.84
CA LEU A 2 15.64 -2.23 24.07
C LEU A 2 14.60 -1.09 23.84
N SER A 3 14.64 -0.46 22.66
CA SER A 3 13.72 0.62 22.26
C SER A 3 12.28 0.17 22.01
N LEU A 4 12.07 -1.04 21.47
CA LEU A 4 10.74 -1.56 21.11
C LEU A 4 9.82 -1.79 22.32
N ARG A 5 10.38 -1.98 23.52
CA ARG A 5 9.58 -2.16 24.73
C ARG A 5 8.78 -0.92 25.13
N LYS A 6 9.19 0.26 24.65
CA LYS A 6 8.56 1.55 24.97
C LYS A 6 7.87 2.19 23.76
N LYS A 7 8.17 1.69 22.55
CA LYS A 7 7.65 2.25 21.31
C LYS A 7 6.27 1.68 21.04
N THR A 8 5.33 2.54 20.68
CA THR A 8 3.95 2.14 20.36
C THR A 8 3.79 1.95 18.86
N VAL A 9 2.77 1.19 18.44
CA VAL A 9 2.46 1.00 17.02
C VAL A 9 2.15 2.34 16.34
N ALA A 10 1.56 3.29 17.06
CA ALA A 10 1.25 4.62 16.56
C ALA A 10 2.49 5.43 16.14
N GLU A 11 3.65 5.15 16.73
CA GLU A 11 4.92 5.82 16.40
C GLU A 11 5.63 5.21 15.17
N THR A 12 5.13 4.07 14.68
CA THR A 12 5.76 3.32 13.59
C THR A 12 4.82 3.13 12.40
N MET A 13 3.50 3.14 12.63
CA MET A 13 2.52 3.01 11.56
C MET A 13 2.59 4.17 10.56
N THR A 14 2.06 3.93 9.37
CA THR A 14 1.73 4.99 8.42
C THR A 14 0.30 5.45 8.65
N ASN A 15 0.08 6.75 8.89
CA ASN A 15 -1.26 7.31 9.09
C ASN A 15 -2.13 7.05 7.87
N LEU A 16 -3.37 6.64 8.08
CA LEU A 16 -4.29 6.30 7.00
C LEU A 16 -4.46 7.46 6.00
N THR A 17 -4.42 8.71 6.47
CA THR A 17 -4.51 9.92 5.64
C THR A 17 -3.39 10.02 4.60
N ASP A 18 -2.20 9.51 4.92
CA ASP A 18 -1.02 9.58 4.06
C ASP A 18 -0.87 8.34 3.17
N VAL A 19 -1.67 7.30 3.42
CA VAL A 19 -1.68 6.07 2.60
C VAL A 19 -2.41 6.32 1.29
N PHE A 20 -1.75 6.03 0.18
CA PHE A 20 -2.42 5.89 -1.11
C PHE A 20 -3.12 4.53 -1.18
N MET A 21 -4.43 4.52 -1.45
CA MET A 21 -5.25 3.31 -1.44
C MET A 21 -6.13 3.26 -2.68
N LEU A 22 -6.52 2.05 -3.09
CA LEU A 22 -7.36 1.84 -4.26
C LEU A 22 -8.73 1.26 -3.88
N ASP A 23 -9.76 1.75 -4.55
CA ASP A 23 -11.08 1.15 -4.48
C ASP A 23 -11.07 -0.20 -5.22
N LYS A 24 -11.69 -1.23 -4.61
CA LYS A 24 -11.76 -2.58 -5.20
C LYS A 24 -12.41 -2.62 -6.60
N ASP A 25 -13.32 -1.69 -6.89
CA ASP A 25 -14.08 -1.62 -8.13
C ASP A 25 -13.47 -0.63 -9.14
N ARG A 26 -12.38 0.07 -8.77
CA ARG A 26 -11.63 0.92 -9.71
C ARG A 26 -11.12 0.07 -10.88
N LYS A 27 -11.33 0.55 -12.10
CA LYS A 27 -10.84 -0.10 -13.31
C LYS A 27 -9.36 0.18 -13.51
N THR A 28 -8.68 -0.83 -14.05
CA THR A 28 -7.27 -0.77 -14.47
C THR A 28 -7.11 -0.04 -15.80
N ASP A 29 -7.44 1.25 -15.81
CA ASP A 29 -7.27 2.13 -16.95
C ASP A 29 -5.91 2.84 -16.95
N ALA A 30 -5.63 3.56 -18.03
CA ALA A 30 -4.38 4.28 -18.20
C ALA A 30 -4.16 5.37 -17.14
N GLU A 31 -5.24 5.97 -16.65
CA GLU A 31 -5.19 6.99 -15.60
C GLU A 31 -4.72 6.37 -14.29
N LEU A 32 -5.33 5.26 -13.87
CA LEU A 32 -4.92 4.53 -12.67
C LEU A 32 -3.46 4.07 -12.76
N LEU A 33 -3.07 3.49 -13.89
CA LEU A 33 -1.69 3.01 -14.08
C LEU A 33 -0.68 4.16 -13.97
N LEU A 34 -1.03 5.34 -14.51
CA LEU A 34 -0.19 6.53 -14.41
C LEU A 34 -0.15 7.07 -12.96
N GLU A 35 -1.28 7.08 -12.27
CA GLU A 35 -1.39 7.50 -10.87
C GLU A 35 -0.54 6.61 -9.96
N VAL A 36 -0.74 5.29 -10.05
CA VAL A 36 0.00 4.26 -9.31
C VAL A 36 1.51 4.38 -9.58
N HIS A 37 1.92 4.63 -10.83
CA HIS A 37 3.32 4.87 -11.18
C HIS A 37 3.89 6.16 -10.57
N LYS A 38 3.15 7.27 -10.62
CA LYS A 38 3.58 8.56 -10.07
C LYS A 38 3.75 8.49 -8.55
N HIS A 39 2.85 7.79 -7.87
CA HIS A 39 2.89 7.60 -6.44
C HIS A 39 4.04 6.69 -6.01
N GLY A 40 4.36 5.68 -6.80
CA GLY A 40 5.58 4.88 -6.66
C GLY A 40 5.65 3.98 -5.42
N PHE A 41 4.50 3.67 -4.82
CA PHE A 41 4.40 2.74 -3.72
C PHE A 41 4.42 1.30 -4.24
N SER A 42 5.31 0.48 -3.67
CA SER A 42 5.44 -0.93 -4.03
C SER A 42 4.22 -1.75 -3.63
N ARG A 43 3.55 -1.38 -2.53
CA ARG A 43 2.36 -2.03 -1.98
C ARG A 43 1.25 -1.00 -1.80
N ILE A 44 0.07 -1.31 -2.30
CA ILE A 44 -1.06 -0.38 -2.29
C ILE A 44 -2.25 -1.11 -1.67
N PRO A 45 -2.75 -0.68 -0.50
CA PRO A 45 -3.94 -1.26 0.11
C PRO A 45 -5.18 -1.06 -0.76
N VAL A 46 -6.02 -2.09 -0.79
CA VAL A 46 -7.29 -2.10 -1.49
C VAL A 46 -8.41 -2.07 -0.46
N TYR A 47 -9.35 -1.14 -0.60
CA TYR A 47 -10.50 -1.02 0.30
C TYR A 47 -11.83 -1.30 -0.41
N SER A 48 -12.86 -1.55 0.39
CA SER A 48 -14.23 -1.81 -0.05
C SER A 48 -15.19 -0.96 0.77
N ILE A 49 -16.24 -0.41 0.16
CA ILE A 49 -17.22 0.47 0.82
C ILE A 49 -16.59 1.82 1.24
N ASP A 50 -15.60 1.80 2.13
CA ASP A 50 -14.85 2.96 2.58
C ASP A 50 -13.41 2.58 2.97
N ARG A 51 -12.58 3.59 3.25
CA ARG A 51 -11.15 3.43 3.54
C ARG A 51 -10.85 2.70 4.84
N ASN A 52 -11.81 2.54 5.76
CA ASN A 52 -11.63 1.76 6.98
C ASN A 52 -11.69 0.25 6.71
N ASN A 53 -12.35 -0.17 5.63
CA ASN A 53 -12.56 -1.57 5.28
C ASN A 53 -11.56 -2.03 4.21
N VAL A 54 -10.32 -2.26 4.64
CA VAL A 54 -9.23 -2.76 3.79
C VAL A 54 -9.40 -4.27 3.58
N ILE A 55 -9.50 -4.69 2.32
CA ILE A 55 -9.74 -6.09 1.93
C ILE A 55 -8.46 -6.81 1.47
N GLY A 56 -7.37 -6.08 1.23
CA GLY A 56 -6.10 -6.67 0.81
C GLY A 56 -5.09 -5.64 0.31
N ILE A 57 -4.08 -6.12 -0.42
CA ILE A 57 -2.98 -5.32 -0.98
C ILE A 57 -2.73 -5.76 -2.42
N VAL A 58 -2.42 -4.81 -3.29
CA VAL A 58 -1.90 -5.06 -4.64
C VAL A 58 -0.48 -4.50 -4.77
N LYS A 59 0.41 -5.16 -5.51
CA LYS A 59 1.73 -4.61 -5.83
C LYS A 59 1.70 -3.81 -7.11
N LEU A 60 2.57 -2.80 -7.18
CA LEU A 60 2.85 -2.06 -8.41
C LEU A 60 3.25 -2.99 -9.56
N ARG A 61 3.98 -4.09 -9.28
CA ARG A 61 4.37 -5.11 -10.28
C ARG A 61 3.18 -5.93 -10.80
N ASP A 62 2.11 -6.10 -10.04
CA ASP A 62 0.96 -6.92 -10.47
C ASP A 62 0.20 -6.21 -11.61
N PHE A 63 0.15 -4.88 -11.58
CA PHE A 63 -0.35 -4.07 -12.69
C PHE A 63 0.50 -4.21 -13.96
N ALA A 64 1.79 -4.57 -13.82
CA ALA A 64 2.69 -4.76 -14.96
C ALA A 64 2.38 -6.01 -15.78
N LEU A 65 1.73 -6.99 -15.16
CA LEU A 65 1.43 -8.28 -15.76
C LEU A 65 0.10 -8.28 -16.50
N ILE A 66 -0.68 -7.20 -16.41
CA ILE A 66 -1.96 -7.06 -17.11
C ILE A 66 -1.69 -7.00 -18.62
N THR A 67 -2.22 -7.97 -19.36
CA THR A 67 -2.17 -7.95 -20.83
C THR A 67 -3.21 -6.99 -21.41
N PRO A 68 -3.05 -6.52 -22.66
CA PRO A 68 -4.06 -5.70 -23.33
C PRO A 68 -5.46 -6.35 -23.37
N GLU A 69 -5.55 -7.70 -23.45
CA GLU A 69 -6.84 -8.40 -23.40
C GLU A 69 -7.49 -8.40 -22.00
N GLN A 70 -6.70 -8.09 -20.97
CA GLN A 70 -7.12 -8.01 -19.56
C GLN A 70 -7.36 -6.56 -19.10
N GLN A 71 -7.31 -5.59 -20.01
CA GLN A 71 -7.66 -4.20 -19.72
C GLN A 71 -9.14 -4.09 -19.32
N ASN A 72 -9.45 -3.20 -18.36
CA ASN A 72 -10.77 -3.02 -17.71
C ASN A 72 -11.13 -4.03 -16.62
N LEU A 73 -10.22 -4.91 -16.20
CA LEU A 73 -10.39 -5.63 -14.94
C LEU A 73 -10.40 -4.64 -13.77
N THR A 74 -11.14 -4.98 -12.71
CA THR A 74 -11.12 -4.19 -11.48
C THR A 74 -9.89 -4.50 -10.66
N VAL A 75 -9.49 -3.57 -9.79
CA VAL A 75 -8.37 -3.77 -8.83
C VAL A 75 -8.56 -5.04 -8.02
N LYS A 76 -9.80 -5.39 -7.64
CA LYS A 76 -10.12 -6.66 -6.97
C LYS A 76 -9.61 -7.88 -7.75
N HIS A 77 -9.82 -7.93 -9.06
CA HIS A 77 -9.37 -9.06 -9.87
C HIS A 77 -7.84 -9.15 -9.85
N VAL A 78 -7.14 -8.02 -10.04
CA VAL A 78 -5.67 -7.98 -9.98
C VAL A 78 -5.15 -8.50 -8.64
N MET A 79 -5.77 -8.06 -7.54
CA MET A 79 -5.45 -8.50 -6.18
C MET A 79 -5.65 -10.01 -6.00
N GLU A 80 -6.75 -10.58 -6.51
CA GLU A 80 -7.05 -12.01 -6.39
C GLU A 80 -6.12 -12.88 -7.23
N PHE A 81 -5.69 -12.41 -8.41
CA PHE A 81 -4.78 -13.16 -9.28
C PHE A 81 -3.37 -13.29 -8.70
N HIS A 82 -2.92 -12.30 -7.93
CA HIS A 82 -1.55 -12.21 -7.44
C HIS A 82 -1.53 -11.91 -5.93
N SER A 83 -2.15 -12.78 -5.13
CA SER A 83 -2.19 -12.64 -3.67
C SER A 83 -1.10 -13.48 -2.98
N PRO A 84 0.14 -13.00 -2.83
CA PRO A 84 1.07 -13.61 -1.91
C PRO A 84 0.71 -13.22 -0.47
N ARG A 85 1.23 -14.01 0.48
CA ARG A 85 1.02 -13.78 1.91
C ARG A 85 1.77 -12.53 2.35
N TYR A 86 1.05 -11.42 2.49
CA TYR A 86 1.57 -10.20 3.13
C TYR A 86 1.20 -10.17 4.61
N HIS A 87 2.11 -9.65 5.42
CA HIS A 87 1.87 -9.38 6.83
C HIS A 87 1.57 -7.88 6.98
N ILE A 88 0.31 -7.50 6.73
CA ILE A 88 -0.21 -6.17 7.02
C ILE A 88 -1.13 -6.25 8.24
N ALA A 89 -1.07 -5.24 9.08
CA ALA A 89 -2.00 -5.04 10.17
C ALA A 89 -2.63 -3.64 10.06
N LEU A 90 -3.93 -3.57 10.34
CA LEU A 90 -4.65 -2.32 10.49
C LEU A 90 -4.51 -1.86 11.94
N VAL A 91 -4.21 -0.58 12.13
CA VAL A 91 -4.21 0.06 13.44
C VAL A 91 -5.55 0.74 13.60
N GLN A 92 -6.27 0.36 14.64
CA GLN A 92 -7.62 0.84 14.88
C GLN A 92 -7.74 1.49 16.26
N GLU A 93 -8.49 2.56 16.33
CA GLU A 93 -8.88 3.22 17.57
C GLU A 93 -10.37 3.00 17.82
N VAL A 94 -10.75 2.95 19.11
CA VAL A 94 -12.16 2.84 19.51
C VAL A 94 -12.76 4.24 19.47
N GLY A 95 -13.71 4.45 18.56
CA GLY A 95 -14.41 5.72 18.38
C GLY A 95 -15.63 5.89 19.29
N THR A 96 -15.97 4.89 20.11
CA THR A 96 -17.09 4.94 21.04
C THR A 96 -16.61 5.16 22.47
N ASP A 97 -16.91 6.33 23.04
CA ASP A 97 -16.58 6.65 24.44
C ASP A 97 -17.59 6.07 25.45
N ASN A 98 -18.72 5.54 24.96
CA ASN A 98 -19.79 5.00 25.80
C ASN A 98 -19.58 3.49 26.04
N PRO A 99 -19.32 3.05 27.29
CA PRO A 99 -19.07 1.64 27.62
C PRO A 99 -20.30 0.73 27.47
N ASN A 100 -21.50 1.30 27.27
CA ASN A 100 -22.75 0.54 27.11
C ASN A 100 -23.12 0.26 25.64
N LEU A 101 -22.32 0.76 24.69
CA LEU A 101 -22.52 0.54 23.26
C LEU A 101 -21.42 -0.37 22.72
N ASP A 102 -21.73 -1.08 21.63
CA ASP A 102 -20.71 -1.85 20.93
C ASP A 102 -19.60 -0.91 20.43
N PRO A 103 -18.32 -1.28 20.64
CA PRO A 103 -17.20 -0.44 20.22
C PRO A 103 -17.17 -0.33 18.70
N VAL A 104 -17.17 0.91 18.20
CA VAL A 104 -16.96 1.19 16.78
C VAL A 104 -15.48 1.41 16.57
N PHE A 105 -14.86 0.58 15.73
CA PHE A 105 -13.45 0.70 15.40
C PHE A 105 -13.25 1.59 14.17
N GLN A 106 -12.36 2.55 14.28
CA GLN A 106 -11.92 3.39 13.17
C GLN A 106 -10.47 3.06 12.82
N THR A 107 -10.19 2.85 11.54
CA THR A 107 -8.82 2.62 11.09
C THR A 107 -8.06 3.94 11.07
N VAL A 108 -6.98 4.03 11.84
CA VAL A 108 -6.15 5.24 11.95
C VAL A 108 -4.83 5.12 11.19
N GLY A 109 -4.39 3.90 10.91
CA GLY A 109 -3.17 3.66 10.16
C GLY A 109 -3.01 2.22 9.72
N ILE A 110 -1.95 1.99 8.95
CA ILE A 110 -1.51 0.66 8.54
C ILE A 110 -0.07 0.45 8.99
N ILE A 111 0.27 -0.81 9.27
CA ILE A 111 1.64 -1.22 9.55
C ILE A 111 1.92 -2.56 8.89
N THR A 112 3.14 -2.74 8.43
CA THR A 112 3.63 -3.96 7.78
C THR A 112 4.72 -4.61 8.65
N LEU A 113 5.02 -5.89 8.40
CA LEU A 113 6.12 -6.57 9.09
C LEU A 113 7.47 -5.91 8.78
N GLU A 114 7.61 -5.36 7.58
CA GLU A 114 8.75 -4.59 7.13
C GLU A 114 8.99 -3.39 8.06
N ASP A 115 7.96 -2.59 8.37
CA ASP A 115 8.07 -1.45 9.30
C ASP A 115 8.55 -1.88 10.70
N VAL A 116 8.07 -3.04 11.18
CA VAL A 116 8.48 -3.60 12.48
C VAL A 116 9.94 -4.02 12.45
N ILE A 117 10.40 -4.65 11.35
CA ILE A 117 11.79 -5.09 11.20
C ILE A 117 12.71 -3.88 11.02
N GLU A 118 12.33 -2.88 10.24
CA GLU A 118 13.07 -1.62 10.06
C GLU A 118 13.36 -0.95 11.39
N ASP A 119 12.34 -0.87 12.25
CA ASP A 119 12.48 -0.39 13.62
C ASP A 119 13.38 -1.31 14.48
N MET A 120 13.35 -2.63 14.28
CA MET A 120 14.24 -3.55 15.00
C MET A 120 15.71 -3.34 14.64
N ILE A 121 16.01 -3.15 13.35
CA ILE A 121 17.37 -3.06 12.81
C ILE A 121 17.89 -1.62 12.69
N GLN A 122 17.02 -0.62 12.92
CA GLN A 122 17.32 0.81 12.82
C GLN A 122 17.85 1.19 11.43
N ARG A 123 17.29 0.58 10.38
CA ARG A 123 17.64 0.79 8.97
C ARG A 123 16.41 0.56 8.10
N GLU A 124 16.28 1.35 7.05
CA GLU A 124 15.26 1.16 6.00
C GLU A 124 15.54 -0.12 5.21
N ILE A 125 14.48 -0.88 4.91
CA ILE A 125 14.55 -2.03 4.03
C ILE A 125 14.18 -1.54 2.63
N ILE A 126 15.19 -1.32 1.80
CA ILE A 126 14.99 -0.89 0.41
C ILE A 126 14.71 -2.12 -0.45
N GLU A 127 13.53 -2.19 -1.05
CA GLU A 127 13.24 -3.17 -2.08
C GLU A 127 13.72 -2.72 -3.46
N GLU A 128 13.97 -3.70 -4.32
CA GLU A 128 14.37 -3.47 -5.71
C GLU A 128 13.36 -2.61 -6.48
N ALA A 129 12.07 -2.66 -6.10
CA ALA A 129 11.00 -1.91 -6.74
C ALA A 129 10.79 -0.49 -6.17
N ASP A 130 11.44 -0.13 -5.05
CA ASP A 130 11.10 1.10 -4.33
C ASP A 130 11.63 2.33 -5.06
N LEU A 131 10.74 3.30 -5.30
CA LEU A 131 11.08 4.61 -5.86
C LEU A 131 11.56 5.61 -4.79
N PHE A 132 11.37 5.29 -3.51
CA PHE A 132 11.78 6.09 -2.37
C PHE A 132 12.78 5.32 -1.52
N THR A 133 13.69 6.04 -0.87
CA THR A 133 14.64 5.45 0.09
C THR A 133 14.09 5.42 1.51
N ASP A 134 13.02 6.18 1.76
CA ASP A 134 12.28 6.27 3.02
C ASP A 134 10.85 6.72 2.66
N ASN A 135 9.86 5.91 3.06
CA ASN A 135 8.46 6.13 2.74
C ASN A 135 7.83 7.31 3.52
N ARG A 136 8.38 7.65 4.69
CA ARG A 136 7.89 8.77 5.53
C ARG A 136 8.42 10.10 5.03
N SER A 137 9.71 10.19 4.73
CA SER A 137 10.32 11.44 4.23
C SER A 137 10.13 11.64 2.72
N LYS A 138 9.61 10.63 2.00
CA LYS A 138 9.41 10.61 0.55
C LYS A 138 10.67 11.01 -0.23
N ILE A 139 11.85 10.70 0.31
CA ILE A 139 13.12 10.99 -0.34
C ILE A 139 13.27 10.06 -1.54
N ARG A 140 13.40 10.65 -2.74
CA ARG A 140 13.51 9.90 -3.99
C ARG A 140 14.80 9.10 -4.08
N ASN A 141 14.67 7.82 -4.42
CA ASN A 141 15.79 6.97 -4.76
C ASN A 141 16.26 7.26 -6.19
N LYS A 142 17.52 7.71 -6.35
CA LYS A 142 18.11 8.04 -7.68
C LYS A 142 18.46 6.80 -8.52
N ARG A 143 18.36 5.58 -7.96
CA ARG A 143 18.78 4.34 -8.62
C ARG A 143 17.64 3.50 -9.22
N SER A 144 16.39 3.91 -9.09
CA SER A 144 15.26 3.00 -9.32
C SER A 144 14.90 2.76 -10.79
N TYR A 145 14.62 1.49 -11.05
CA TYR A 145 14.31 0.79 -12.29
C TYR A 145 13.21 1.46 -13.15
N THR A 146 13.56 2.49 -13.91
CA THR A 146 12.62 3.20 -14.79
C THR A 146 12.29 2.42 -16.08
N GLN A 147 13.02 1.33 -16.37
CA GLN A 147 12.98 0.70 -17.70
C GLN A 147 11.74 -0.18 -17.97
N ASP A 148 11.24 -0.99 -17.04
CA ASP A 148 10.09 -1.90 -17.33
C ASP A 148 8.73 -1.19 -17.35
N TYR A 149 8.50 -0.22 -16.47
CA TYR A 149 7.21 0.48 -16.36
C TYR A 149 6.93 1.44 -17.52
N THR A 150 7.97 1.86 -18.24
CA THR A 150 7.82 2.66 -19.47
C THR A 150 7.03 1.88 -20.53
N ALA A 151 7.15 0.55 -20.56
CA ALA A 151 6.37 -0.31 -21.46
C ALA A 151 4.88 -0.34 -21.11
N LEU A 152 4.53 -0.26 -19.81
CA LEU A 152 3.14 -0.17 -19.37
C LEU A 152 2.51 1.16 -19.71
N ILE A 153 3.21 2.27 -19.46
CA ILE A 153 2.73 3.60 -19.83
C ILE A 153 2.54 3.67 -21.35
N LYS A 154 3.46 3.10 -22.13
CA LYS A 154 3.34 2.99 -23.59
C LYS A 154 2.16 2.11 -24.03
N ARG A 155 1.82 1.05 -23.29
CA ARG A 155 0.67 0.17 -23.58
C ARG A 155 -0.67 0.80 -23.17
N ALA A 156 -0.66 1.63 -22.14
CA ALA A 156 -1.86 2.27 -21.61
C ALA A 156 -2.29 3.51 -22.41
N VAL A 157 -1.34 4.20 -23.06
CA VAL A 157 -1.57 5.44 -23.82
C VAL A 157 -1.86 5.18 -25.32
N LYS A 158 -1.95 3.91 -25.73
CA LYS A 158 -2.17 3.50 -27.13
C LYS A 158 -3.51 2.81 -27.30
#